data_AF-A0A131XLJ2-F1
#
_entry.id   AF-A0A131XLJ2-F1
#
_cell.length_a   1.000
_cell.length_b   1.000
_cell.length_c   1.000
_cell.angle_alpha   90.00
_cell.angle_beta   90.00
_cell.angle_gamma   90.00
#
_symmetry.space_group_name_H-M   'P 1'
#
loop_
_entity.id
_entity.type
_entity.pdbx_description
1 polymer ?
#
loop_
_entity_poly.entity_id
_entity_poly.type
_entity_poly.pdbx_seq_one_letter_code
_entity_poly.pdbx_strand_id
1 'polypeptide(L)'
;PAAKTFFFKLHTGTLPVKTFLEQKGFFLPWGSHCLICKVPETVDHVFLHCWEGVYFWDVLQRTMKKDLPLDPHGIRFLNVDREQGVPFDLIMLLGLHSIWRSRMAGYHVDKDARPVRIYFRESVNWFIEIQKASAEPPEWLSRLEPLRALREF
;
A
#
# COMPACT_ATOMS: atom_id res chain seq x y z
N PRO A 1 -12.84 5.90 7.84
CA PRO A 1 -13.08 7.09 6.97
C PRO A 1 -11.97 7.36 5.95
N ALA A 2 -10.70 7.38 6.36
CA ALA A 2 -9.56 7.71 5.48
C ALA A 2 -9.28 6.69 4.36
N ALA A 3 -9.42 5.38 4.62
CA ALA A 3 -9.11 4.33 3.64
C ALA A 3 -10.06 4.29 2.43
N LYS A 4 -11.37 4.53 2.62
CA LYS A 4 -12.35 4.64 1.52
C LYS A 4 -12.02 5.82 0.61
N THR A 5 -11.69 6.95 1.20
CA THR A 5 -11.25 8.15 0.46
C THR A 5 -9.93 7.91 -0.27
N PHE A 6 -9.01 7.15 0.32
CA PHE A 6 -7.75 6.77 -0.34
C PHE A 6 -7.99 5.95 -1.60
N PHE A 7 -8.71 4.82 -1.51
CA PHE A 7 -8.87 3.93 -2.65
C PHE A 7 -9.66 4.57 -3.79
N PHE A 8 -10.70 5.34 -3.46
CA PHE A 8 -11.43 6.12 -4.46
C PHE A 8 -10.52 7.10 -5.21
N LYS A 9 -9.65 7.82 -4.48
CA LYS A 9 -8.67 8.73 -5.09
C LYS A 9 -7.65 7.99 -5.95
N LEU A 10 -7.19 6.81 -5.50
CA LEU A 10 -6.27 5.97 -6.28
C LEU A 10 -6.92 5.53 -7.59
N HIS A 11 -8.13 4.99 -7.51
CA HIS A 11 -8.91 4.49 -8.63
C HIS A 11 -9.17 5.57 -9.68
N THR A 12 -9.58 6.76 -9.22
CA THR A 12 -9.89 7.92 -10.08
C THR A 12 -8.66 8.71 -10.55
N GLY A 13 -7.45 8.33 -10.13
CA GLY A 13 -6.23 9.07 -10.45
C GLY A 13 -6.16 10.46 -9.79
N THR A 14 -6.88 10.68 -8.70
CA THR A 14 -6.95 11.96 -7.97
C THR A 14 -6.19 11.94 -6.64
N LEU A 15 -5.28 10.97 -6.46
CA LEU A 15 -4.34 11.01 -5.35
C LEU A 15 -3.43 12.24 -5.48
N PRO A 16 -3.18 12.97 -4.37
CA PRO A 16 -2.36 14.17 -4.38
C PRO A 16 -0.85 13.82 -4.44
N VAL A 17 -0.45 13.00 -5.42
CA VAL A 17 0.95 12.83 -5.80
C VAL A 17 1.46 14.15 -6.37
N LYS A 18 2.78 14.37 -6.33
CA LYS A 18 3.33 15.67 -6.70
C LYS A 18 3.00 16.10 -8.13
N THR A 19 3.05 15.18 -9.10
CA THR A 19 2.69 15.50 -10.50
C THR A 19 1.23 15.94 -10.64
N PHE A 20 0.31 15.34 -9.88
CA PHE A 20 -1.10 15.75 -9.85
C PHE A 20 -1.25 17.14 -9.22
N LEU A 21 -0.56 17.43 -8.14
CA LEU A 21 -0.59 18.75 -7.48
C LEU A 21 -0.06 19.85 -8.40
N GLU A 22 1.05 19.60 -9.09
CA GLU A 22 1.61 20.52 -10.10
C GLU A 22 0.62 20.80 -11.22
N GLN A 23 -0.03 19.76 -11.77
CA GLN A 23 -1.08 19.91 -12.79
C GLN A 23 -2.29 20.71 -12.31
N LYS A 24 -2.57 20.71 -11.00
CA LYS A 24 -3.64 21.51 -10.38
C LYS A 24 -3.19 22.92 -9.99
N GLY A 25 -1.95 23.31 -10.30
CA GLY A 25 -1.42 24.65 -10.04
C GLY A 25 -0.97 24.88 -8.60
N PHE A 26 -0.79 23.82 -7.81
CA PHE A 26 -0.23 23.95 -6.46
C PHE A 26 1.26 24.24 -6.52
N PHE A 27 1.72 25.12 -5.62
CA PHE A 27 3.14 25.36 -5.41
C PHE A 27 3.82 24.16 -4.73
N LEU A 28 4.90 23.66 -5.33
CA LEU A 28 5.68 22.53 -4.82
C LEU A 28 7.14 22.98 -4.58
N PRO A 29 7.55 23.23 -3.32
CA PRO A 29 8.87 23.77 -3.00
C PRO A 29 10.04 22.94 -3.54
N TRP A 30 9.84 21.63 -3.69
CA TRP A 30 10.85 20.65 -4.11
C TRP A 30 10.56 20.05 -5.49
N GLY A 31 9.72 20.74 -6.28
CA GLY A 31 9.25 20.28 -7.58
C GLY A 31 8.40 19.00 -7.53
N SER A 32 8.01 18.54 -8.73
CA SER A 32 7.15 17.37 -8.92
C SER A 32 7.85 16.01 -8.89
N HIS A 33 9.16 16.00 -8.65
CA HIS A 33 9.97 14.78 -8.67
C HIS A 33 10.00 14.09 -7.30
N CYS A 34 10.09 12.77 -7.32
CA CYS A 34 10.27 11.98 -6.11
C CYS A 34 11.58 12.32 -5.43
N LEU A 35 11.56 12.45 -4.10
CA LEU A 35 12.73 12.79 -3.30
C LEU A 35 13.80 11.67 -3.33
N ILE A 36 13.39 10.42 -3.53
CA ILE A 36 14.27 9.24 -3.53
C ILE A 36 14.80 8.98 -4.95
N CYS A 37 13.91 8.77 -5.91
CA CYS A 37 14.28 8.30 -7.25
C CYS A 37 14.60 9.42 -8.23
N LYS A 38 14.33 10.69 -7.88
CA LYS A 38 14.59 11.88 -8.72
C LYS A 38 13.93 11.85 -10.11
N VAL A 39 12.80 11.14 -10.24
CA VAL A 39 11.94 11.11 -11.44
C VAL A 39 10.56 11.71 -11.13
N PRO A 40 9.75 12.11 -12.12
CA PRO A 40 8.40 12.63 -11.87
C PRO A 40 7.57 11.69 -11.00
N GLU A 41 7.02 12.20 -9.91
CA GLU A 41 6.26 11.39 -8.98
C GLU A 41 4.79 11.25 -9.41
N THR A 42 4.53 10.20 -10.17
CA THR A 42 3.19 9.75 -10.55
C THR A 42 2.65 8.70 -9.57
N VAL A 43 1.36 8.35 -9.70
CA VAL A 43 0.75 7.22 -8.97
C VAL A 43 1.55 5.93 -9.21
N ASP A 44 1.78 5.61 -10.49
CA ASP A 44 2.49 4.41 -10.89
C ASP A 44 3.93 4.41 -10.32
N HIS A 45 4.61 5.56 -10.34
CA HIS A 45 5.91 5.68 -9.69
C HIS A 45 5.82 5.39 -8.18
N VAL A 46 4.90 6.03 -7.44
CA VAL A 46 4.81 5.87 -5.98
C VAL A 46 4.58 4.42 -5.57
N PHE A 47 3.68 3.72 -6.26
CA PHE A 47 3.24 2.39 -5.86
C PHE A 47 4.00 1.24 -6.52
N LEU A 48 4.53 1.41 -7.73
CA LEU A 48 5.12 0.31 -8.51
C LEU A 48 6.62 0.46 -8.75
N HIS A 49 7.14 1.69 -8.87
CA HIS A 49 8.52 1.89 -9.35
C HIS A 49 9.46 2.55 -8.35
N CYS A 50 8.92 3.19 -7.31
CA CYS A 50 9.74 3.73 -6.24
C CYS A 50 10.33 2.59 -5.41
N TRP A 51 11.60 2.71 -5.03
CA TRP A 51 12.33 1.70 -4.26
C TRP A 51 11.50 1.14 -3.09
N GLU A 52 10.92 2.03 -2.29
CA GLU A 52 10.12 1.66 -1.12
C GLU A 52 8.92 0.75 -1.45
N GLY A 53 8.26 0.99 -2.59
CA GLY A 53 7.14 0.17 -3.07
C GLY A 53 7.62 -1.17 -3.64
N VAL A 54 8.59 -1.14 -4.55
CA VAL A 54 9.17 -2.34 -5.20
C VAL A 54 9.61 -3.37 -4.15
N TYR A 55 10.38 -2.89 -3.18
CA TYR A 55 10.93 -3.69 -2.11
C TYR A 55 9.86 -4.25 -1.17
N PHE A 56 8.85 -3.43 -0.81
CA PHE A 56 7.74 -3.89 0.01
C PHE A 56 6.94 -5.01 -0.68
N TRP A 57 6.64 -4.84 -1.96
CA TRP A 57 5.87 -5.80 -2.72
C TRP A 57 6.58 -7.14 -2.88
N ASP A 58 7.88 -7.12 -3.17
CA ASP A 58 8.70 -8.34 -3.29
C ASP A 58 8.68 -9.15 -1.99
N VAL A 59 8.92 -8.51 -0.84
CA VAL A 59 8.87 -9.18 0.47
C VAL A 59 7.47 -9.70 0.76
N LEU A 60 6.42 -8.94 0.42
CA LEU A 60 5.03 -9.33 0.65
C LEU A 60 4.62 -10.56 -0.19
N GLN A 61 4.87 -10.54 -1.50
CA GLN A 61 4.57 -11.65 -2.40
C GLN A 61 5.31 -12.93 -1.98
N ARG A 62 6.60 -12.83 -1.62
CA ARG A 62 7.39 -13.97 -1.12
C ARG A 62 6.83 -14.52 0.20
N THR A 63 6.39 -13.66 1.10
CA THR A 63 5.83 -14.06 2.39
C THR A 63 4.52 -14.81 2.23
N MET A 64 3.66 -14.39 1.30
CA MET A 64 2.37 -15.07 1.03
C MET A 64 2.48 -16.21 0.01
N LYS A 65 3.60 -16.32 -0.70
CA LYS A 65 3.80 -17.19 -1.87
C LYS A 65 2.70 -16.99 -2.93
N LYS A 66 2.35 -15.73 -3.21
CA LYS A 66 1.30 -15.35 -4.15
C LYS A 66 1.74 -14.15 -4.97
N ASP A 67 1.54 -14.25 -6.28
CA ASP A 67 1.75 -13.12 -7.19
C ASP A 67 0.55 -12.18 -7.21
N LEU A 68 0.84 -10.89 -7.04
CA LEU A 68 -0.13 -9.80 -7.08
C LEU A 68 -0.04 -9.10 -8.45
N PRO A 69 -1.15 -8.57 -8.98
CA PRO A 69 -1.16 -7.81 -10.23
C PRO A 69 -0.55 -6.42 -10.00
N LEU A 70 0.77 -6.32 -10.02
CA LEU A 70 1.52 -5.07 -9.79
C LEU A 70 1.74 -4.29 -11.08
N ASP A 71 0.64 -3.91 -11.70
CA ASP A 71 0.61 -3.06 -12.88
C ASP A 71 -0.39 -1.90 -12.65
N PRO A 72 -0.39 -0.85 -13.50
CA PRO A 72 -1.26 0.31 -13.32
C PRO A 72 -2.76 -0.03 -13.25
N HIS A 73 -3.22 -1.07 -13.94
CA HIS A 73 -4.59 -1.54 -13.86
C HIS A 73 -4.81 -2.32 -12.54
N GLY A 74 -3.93 -3.25 -12.22
CA GLY A 74 -3.99 -4.06 -11.00
C GLY A 74 -4.10 -3.22 -9.71
N ILE A 75 -3.30 -2.17 -9.56
CA ILE A 75 -3.36 -1.29 -8.36
C ILE A 75 -4.62 -0.42 -8.29
N ARG A 76 -5.28 -0.14 -9.42
CA ARG A 76 -6.49 0.70 -9.48
C ARG A 76 -7.78 -0.08 -9.31
N PHE A 77 -7.78 -1.34 -9.71
CA PHE A 77 -8.98 -2.19 -9.75
C PHE A 77 -8.92 -3.40 -8.82
N LEU A 78 -7.76 -3.72 -8.23
CA LEU A 78 -7.56 -4.85 -7.32
C LEU A 78 -8.07 -6.17 -7.92
N ASN A 79 -7.75 -6.42 -9.19
CA ASN A 79 -8.15 -7.64 -9.89
C ASN A 79 -7.31 -8.84 -9.42
N VAL A 80 -7.50 -9.24 -8.17
CA VAL A 80 -6.76 -10.32 -7.50
C VAL A 80 -7.68 -11.51 -7.28
N ASP A 81 -7.26 -12.67 -7.75
CA ASP A 81 -8.01 -13.91 -7.55
C ASP A 81 -8.10 -14.28 -6.06
N ARG A 82 -9.31 -14.61 -5.62
CA ARG A 82 -9.57 -15.13 -4.27
C ARG A 82 -9.33 -16.63 -4.22
N GLU A 83 -8.07 -17.02 -4.28
CA GLU A 83 -7.67 -18.41 -4.13
C GLU A 83 -8.03 -18.92 -2.73
N GLN A 84 -8.80 -20.01 -2.65
CA GLN A 84 -9.19 -20.65 -1.38
C GLN A 84 -9.90 -19.69 -0.40
N GLY A 85 -10.60 -18.68 -0.92
CA GLY A 85 -11.34 -17.70 -0.12
C GLY A 85 -10.47 -16.66 0.61
N VAL A 86 -9.14 -16.66 0.40
CA VAL A 86 -8.25 -15.67 1.02
C VAL A 86 -8.50 -14.30 0.39
N PRO A 87 -8.71 -13.24 1.19
CA PRO A 87 -8.99 -11.90 0.69
C PRO A 87 -7.70 -11.16 0.28
N PHE A 88 -7.01 -11.65 -0.76
CA PHE A 88 -5.76 -11.06 -1.24
C PHE A 88 -5.94 -9.64 -1.80
N ASP A 89 -7.11 -9.34 -2.36
CA ASP A 89 -7.54 -8.00 -2.75
C ASP A 89 -7.46 -7.01 -1.57
N LEU A 90 -7.96 -7.42 -0.39
CA LEU A 90 -7.88 -6.62 0.82
C LEU A 90 -6.44 -6.48 1.31
N ILE A 91 -5.64 -7.54 1.27
CA ILE A 91 -4.23 -7.47 1.67
C ILE A 91 -3.44 -6.54 0.75
N MET A 92 -3.68 -6.60 -0.56
CA MET A 92 -3.11 -5.67 -1.53
C MET A 92 -3.56 -4.23 -1.25
N LEU A 93 -4.84 -4.00 -0.96
CA LEU A 93 -5.35 -2.68 -0.56
C LEU A 93 -4.68 -2.14 0.70
N LEU A 94 -4.49 -2.98 1.72
CA LEU A 94 -3.76 -2.60 2.94
C LEU A 94 -2.32 -2.22 2.61
N GLY A 95 -1.64 -2.98 1.73
CA GLY A 95 -0.30 -2.66 1.24
C GLY A 95 -0.22 -1.31 0.55
N LEU A 96 -1.12 -1.05 -0.41
CA LEU A 96 -1.22 0.23 -1.11
C LEU A 96 -1.43 1.39 -0.14
N HIS A 97 -2.35 1.23 0.81
CA HIS A 97 -2.61 2.26 1.81
C HIS A 97 -1.40 2.48 2.73
N SER A 98 -0.66 1.44 3.10
CA SER A 98 0.57 1.55 3.91
C SER A 98 1.68 2.28 3.16
N ILE A 99 1.87 2.03 1.86
CA ILE A 99 2.83 2.77 1.03
C ILE A 99 2.45 4.25 1.02
N TRP A 100 1.17 4.55 0.79
CA TRP A 100 0.68 5.91 0.76
C TRP A 100 0.88 6.63 2.09
N ARG A 101 0.56 5.98 3.22
CA ARG A 101 0.78 6.53 4.56
C ARG A 101 2.24 6.85 4.81
N SER A 102 3.15 5.94 4.46
CA SER A 102 4.59 6.15 4.60
C SER A 102 5.07 7.36 3.79
N ARG A 103 4.65 7.44 2.52
CA ARG A 103 4.98 8.59 1.65
C ARG A 103 4.49 9.92 2.24
N MET A 104 3.23 9.96 2.70
CA MET A 104 2.64 11.19 3.26
C MET A 104 3.27 11.59 4.59
N ALA A 105 3.64 10.64 5.45
CA ALA A 105 4.36 10.93 6.67
C ALA A 105 5.71 11.60 6.38
N GLY A 106 6.43 11.14 5.35
CA GLY A 106 7.66 11.78 4.88
C GLY A 106 7.43 13.21 4.36
N TYR A 107 6.34 13.47 3.64
CA TYR A 107 6.01 14.80 3.12
C TYR A 107 5.59 15.80 4.18
N HIS A 108 4.84 15.35 5.17
CA HIS A 108 4.43 16.19 6.28
C HIS A 108 5.50 16.33 7.37
N VAL A 109 6.66 15.70 7.17
CA VAL A 109 7.76 15.67 8.16
C VAL A 109 7.21 15.22 9.52
N ASP A 110 6.39 14.17 9.49
CA ASP A 110 5.77 13.62 10.68
C ASP A 110 6.88 13.08 11.61
N LYS A 111 6.79 13.42 12.90
CA LYS A 111 7.77 12.99 13.90
C LYS A 111 7.77 11.47 14.05
N ASP A 112 6.62 10.85 13.80
CA ASP A 112 6.42 9.40 13.88
C ASP A 112 6.35 8.76 12.48
N ALA A 113 7.05 9.35 11.50
CA ALA A 113 7.19 8.77 10.17
C ALA A 113 7.87 7.39 10.26
N ARG A 114 7.20 6.37 9.71
CA ARG A 114 7.61 4.97 9.81
C ARG A 114 7.68 4.34 8.42
N PRO A 115 8.53 3.32 8.21
CA PRO A 115 8.58 2.62 6.93
C PRO A 115 7.28 1.85 6.68
N VAL A 116 6.93 1.63 5.39
CA VAL A 116 5.71 0.93 4.92
C VAL A 116 5.36 -0.30 5.76
N ARG A 117 6.36 -1.15 6.03
CA ARG A 117 6.18 -2.42 6.76
C ARG A 117 5.51 -2.22 8.12
N ILE A 118 5.78 -1.12 8.83
CA ILE A 118 5.23 -0.90 10.16
C ILE A 118 3.74 -0.55 10.05
N TYR A 119 3.39 0.37 9.14
CA TYR A 119 1.98 0.67 8.87
C TYR A 119 1.20 -0.54 8.35
N PHE A 120 1.85 -1.40 7.56
CA PHE A 120 1.25 -2.62 7.04
C PHE A 120 1.01 -3.64 8.16
N ARG A 121 2.03 -3.92 8.99
CA ARG A 121 1.91 -4.82 10.14
C ARG A 121 0.80 -4.37 11.09
N GLU A 122 0.67 -3.09 11.38
CA GLU A 122 -0.44 -2.56 12.20
C GLU A 122 -1.81 -2.88 11.57
N SER A 123 -1.96 -2.59 10.28
CA SER A 123 -3.22 -2.76 9.57
C SER A 123 -3.62 -4.22 9.42
N VAL A 124 -2.66 -5.09 9.10
CA VAL A 124 -2.87 -6.53 8.97
C VAL A 124 -3.08 -7.19 10.33
N ASN A 125 -2.36 -6.76 11.37
CA ASN A 125 -2.59 -7.25 12.73
C ASN A 125 -4.03 -6.96 13.17
N TRP A 126 -4.49 -5.71 12.98
CA TRP A 126 -5.86 -5.35 13.28
C TRP A 126 -6.87 -6.19 12.49
N PHE A 127 -6.65 -6.39 11.19
CA PHE A 127 -7.50 -7.24 10.35
C PHE A 127 -7.54 -8.69 10.87
N ILE A 128 -6.38 -9.29 11.16
CA ILE A 128 -6.28 -10.66 11.66
C ILE A 128 -7.00 -10.81 13.00
N GLU A 129 -6.80 -9.88 13.94
CA GLU A 129 -7.47 -9.94 15.25
C GLU A 129 -9.00 -9.86 15.11
N ILE A 130 -9.53 -9.09 14.15
CA ILE A 130 -10.96 -9.10 13.84
C ILE A 130 -11.43 -10.47 13.34
N GLN A 131 -10.68 -11.09 12.43
CA GLN A 131 -11.03 -12.41 11.91
C GLN A 131 -10.98 -13.48 13.01
N LYS A 132 -10.02 -13.38 13.95
CA LYS A 132 -9.93 -14.28 15.11
C LYS A 132 -11.12 -14.16 16.06
N ALA A 133 -11.65 -12.94 16.22
CA ALA A 133 -12.80 -12.69 17.07
C ALA A 133 -14.15 -13.09 16.43
N SER A 134 -14.15 -13.51 15.16
CA SER A 134 -15.34 -14.05 14.49
C SER A 134 -15.82 -15.33 15.19
N ALA A 135 -17.13 -15.56 15.20
CA ALA A 135 -17.74 -16.78 15.76
C ALA A 135 -17.21 -18.06 15.06
N GLU A 136 -16.86 -17.92 13.78
CA GLU A 136 -16.22 -18.96 12.99
C GLU A 136 -14.99 -18.35 12.30
N PRO A 137 -13.78 -18.52 12.88
CA PRO A 137 -12.55 -18.01 12.28
C PRO A 137 -12.25 -18.71 10.95
N PRO A 138 -11.90 -17.97 9.88
CA PRO A 138 -11.64 -18.58 8.58
C PRO A 138 -10.39 -19.48 8.57
N GLU A 139 -10.45 -20.63 7.89
CA GLU A 139 -9.31 -21.56 7.78
C GLU A 139 -8.07 -20.92 7.15
N TRP A 140 -8.27 -20.00 6.20
CA TRP A 140 -7.20 -19.28 5.52
C TRP A 140 -6.46 -18.29 6.41
N LEU A 141 -6.92 -18.03 7.63
CA LEU A 141 -6.32 -17.04 8.52
C LEU A 141 -4.85 -17.35 8.83
N SER A 142 -4.52 -18.63 9.00
CA SER A 142 -3.16 -19.13 9.21
C SER A 142 -2.19 -18.70 8.10
N ARG A 143 -2.68 -18.53 6.86
CA ARG A 143 -1.88 -18.08 5.72
C ARG A 143 -1.48 -16.61 5.82
N LEU A 144 -2.21 -15.81 6.60
CA LEU A 144 -1.94 -14.38 6.77
C LEU A 144 -1.15 -14.07 8.04
N GLU A 145 -1.09 -14.98 9.02
CA GLU A 145 -0.33 -14.77 10.25
C GLU A 145 1.15 -14.39 10.03
N PRO A 146 1.88 -14.96 9.05
CA PRO A 146 3.26 -14.56 8.76
C PRO A 146 3.42 -13.07 8.44
N LEU A 147 2.38 -12.41 7.93
CA LEU A 147 2.38 -10.99 7.59
C LEU A 147 2.52 -10.07 8.82
N ARG A 148 2.16 -10.55 10.01
CA ARG A 148 2.34 -9.81 11.28
C ARG A 148 3.82 -9.55 11.57
N ALA A 149 4.69 -10.42 11.08
CA ALA A 149 6.14 -10.36 11.25
C ALA A 149 6.87 -10.02 9.93
N LEU A 150 6.19 -9.40 8.95
CA LEU A 150 6.73 -9.11 7.62
C LEU A 150 8.13 -8.48 7.70
N ARG A 151 9.16 -9.19 7.23
CA ARG A 151 10.58 -8.85 7.48
C ARG A 151 10.98 -7.49 6.89
N GLU A 152 12.02 -6.92 7.46
CA GLU A 152 12.82 -5.91 6.78
C GLU A 152 13.85 -6.67 5.95
N PHE A 153 13.82 -6.46 4.63
CA PHE A 153 14.70 -7.00 3.58
C PHE A 153 15.52 -8.26 3.93
#